data_AF-A0A4U8S3S8-F1
#
_entry.id   AF-A0A4U8S3S8-F1
#
_cell.length_a   1.000
_cell.length_b   1.000
_cell.length_c   1.000
_cell.angle_alpha   90.00
_cell.angle_beta   90.00
_cell.angle_gamma   90.00
#
_symmetry.space_group_name_H-M   'P 1'
#
loop_
_entity.id
_entity.type
_entity.pdbx_description
1 polymer ?
#
loop_
_entity_poly.entity_id
_entity_poly.type
_entity_poly.pdbx_seq_one_letter_code
_entity_poly.pdbx_strand_id
1 'polypeptide(L)'
;MSLFSVNLPPLPDDVPVYRIEDTPLLKRAKNLYLFTFLLAIIGNVLLQIMLMNNNSVESFLFISYATNFVCVLSLFLTFFYLCKLSLRKILFKLYIVVFGISFVASVLGWFLGIDTKSILENPEISSSSSFQIYMFLVLIMLVIDYVLMFKIAKEQSFILHQEGFLKGAKIILWSFAVMGLSVFLLFWGLASASNGITLIASVIVIAASIATLVGCAYYLIAVFKINLIIAYGEQTPNPL
;
A
#
# COMPACT_ATOMS: atom_id res chain seq x y z
N MET A 1 -15.14 17.26 -5.80
CA MET A 1 -14.31 17.51 -4.59
C MET A 1 -14.84 16.84 -3.32
N SER A 2 -16.15 16.57 -3.17
CA SER A 2 -16.73 15.90 -1.99
C SER A 2 -16.32 14.44 -1.78
N LEU A 3 -15.93 13.73 -2.86
CA LEU A 3 -15.59 12.30 -2.78
C LEU A 3 -14.31 12.02 -1.96
N PHE A 4 -13.39 12.99 -1.93
CA PHE A 4 -12.12 12.90 -1.21
C PHE A 4 -12.05 13.76 0.06
N SER A 5 -13.12 14.49 0.41
CA SER A 5 -13.16 15.19 1.70
C SER A 5 -13.20 14.18 2.85
N VAL A 6 -12.51 14.52 3.94
CA VAL A 6 -12.47 13.73 5.17
C VAL A 6 -12.78 14.68 6.30
N ASN A 7 -13.96 14.54 6.90
CA ASN A 7 -14.33 15.33 8.06
C ASN A 7 -13.89 14.58 9.31
N LEU A 8 -12.82 15.06 9.95
CA LEU A 8 -12.38 14.48 11.21
C LEU A 8 -13.37 14.83 12.33
N PRO A 9 -13.66 13.89 13.25
CA PRO A 9 -14.43 14.22 14.44
C PRO A 9 -13.65 15.25 15.29
N PRO A 10 -14.35 16.08 16.08
CA PRO A 10 -13.69 16.99 17.01
C PRO A 10 -12.81 16.20 17.99
N LEU A 11 -11.73 16.84 18.45
CA LEU A 11 -10.88 16.28 19.50
C LEU A 11 -11.75 16.06 20.76
N PRO A 12 -11.77 14.84 21.33
CA PRO A 12 -12.49 14.59 22.58
C PRO A 12 -11.76 15.25 23.76
N ASP A 13 -12.52 15.81 24.70
CA ASP A 13 -11.98 16.38 25.93
C ASP A 13 -11.67 15.29 26.99
N ASP A 14 -12.38 14.16 26.92
CA ASP A 14 -12.36 13.11 27.96
C ASP A 14 -11.30 12.02 27.74
N VAL A 15 -10.49 12.12 26.68
CA VAL A 15 -9.55 11.07 26.27
C VAL A 15 -8.12 11.59 26.27
N PRO A 16 -7.13 10.81 26.76
CA PRO A 16 -5.73 11.22 26.71
C PRO A 16 -5.26 11.52 25.28
N VAL A 17 -4.64 12.69 25.09
CA VAL A 17 -3.99 13.09 23.85
C VAL A 17 -2.48 13.17 24.09
N TYR A 18 -1.74 12.29 23.43
CA TYR A 18 -0.29 12.24 23.52
C TYR A 18 0.33 13.09 22.42
N ARG A 19 1.07 14.13 22.80
CA ARG A 19 1.81 14.98 21.87
C ARG A 19 3.18 14.39 21.54
N ILE A 20 3.65 14.64 20.33
CA ILE A 20 4.92 14.11 19.85
C ILE A 20 6.11 14.61 20.65
N GLU A 21 6.06 15.85 21.15
CA GLU A 21 7.13 16.47 21.93
C GLU A 21 7.44 15.67 23.20
N ASP A 22 6.38 15.21 23.87
CA ASP A 22 6.44 14.54 25.18
C ASP A 22 6.44 13.00 25.08
N THR A 23 6.14 12.44 23.91
CA THR A 23 5.93 11.00 23.73
C THR A 23 7.03 10.36 22.90
N PRO A 24 8.09 9.78 23.51
CA PRO A 24 9.22 9.22 22.77
C PRO A 24 8.82 8.04 21.87
N LEU A 25 7.79 7.28 22.26
CA LEU A 25 7.25 6.19 21.44
C LEU A 25 6.63 6.72 20.13
N LEU A 26 5.96 7.87 20.16
CA LEU A 26 5.37 8.49 18.97
C LEU A 26 6.48 9.03 18.04
N LYS A 27 7.54 9.61 18.60
CA LYS A 27 8.74 10.01 17.83
C LYS A 27 9.36 8.81 17.10
N ARG A 28 9.53 7.68 17.80
CA ARG A 28 10.05 6.43 17.20
C ARG A 28 9.14 5.93 16.08
N ALA A 29 7.82 5.90 16.30
CA ALA A 29 6.86 5.47 15.28
C ALA A 29 6.91 6.36 14.03
N LYS A 30 6.96 7.69 14.19
CA LYS A 30 7.11 8.63 13.07
C LYS A 30 8.41 8.42 12.29
N ASN A 31 9.52 8.24 13.01
CA ASN A 31 10.83 8.01 12.38
C ASN A 31 10.85 6.67 11.61
N LEU A 32 10.23 5.61 12.14
CA LEU A 32 10.09 4.33 11.43
C LEU A 32 9.22 4.46 10.17
N TYR A 33 8.15 5.25 10.23
CA TYR A 33 7.36 5.58 9.04
C TYR A 33 8.21 6.25 7.96
N LEU A 34 8.93 7.32 8.33
CA LEU A 34 9.79 8.06 7.41
C LEU A 34 10.90 7.17 6.85
N PHE A 35 11.52 6.35 7.69
CA PHE A 35 12.53 5.39 7.29
C PHE A 35 12.00 4.35 6.29
N THR A 36 10.77 3.85 6.51
CA THR A 36 10.10 2.94 5.56
C THR A 36 9.92 3.60 4.20
N PHE A 37 9.44 4.85 4.17
CA PHE A 37 9.27 5.58 2.90
C PHE A 37 10.60 5.84 2.19
N LEU A 38 11.63 6.25 2.94
CA LEU A 38 12.97 6.46 2.39
C LEU A 38 13.56 5.17 1.81
N LEU A 39 13.46 4.06 2.53
CA LEU A 39 13.89 2.75 2.06
C LEU A 39 13.12 2.31 0.81
N ALA A 40 11.79 2.51 0.78
CA ALA A 40 10.99 2.17 -0.38
C ALA A 40 11.40 2.99 -1.62
N ILE A 41 11.70 4.28 -1.46
CA ILE A 41 12.17 5.14 -2.55
C ILE A 41 13.56 4.70 -3.01
N ILE A 42 14.52 4.57 -2.09
CA ILE A 42 15.90 4.18 -2.39
C ILE A 42 15.93 2.80 -3.06
N GLY A 43 15.18 1.84 -2.51
CA GLY A 43 15.03 0.50 -3.05
C GLY A 43 14.50 0.51 -4.49
N ASN A 44 13.44 1.27 -4.76
CA ASN A 44 12.91 1.40 -6.12
C ASN A 44 13.85 2.13 -7.08
N VAL A 45 14.58 3.16 -6.64
CA VAL A 45 15.56 3.85 -7.49
C VAL A 45 16.74 2.94 -7.82
N LEU A 46 17.30 2.26 -6.82
CA LEU A 46 18.38 1.28 -7.02
C LEU A 46 17.93 0.15 -7.95
N LEU A 47 16.70 -0.32 -7.79
CA LEU A 47 16.06 -1.31 -8.68
C LEU A 47 16.10 -0.84 -10.14
N GLN A 48 15.67 0.39 -10.42
CA GLN A 48 15.66 0.94 -11.78
C GLN A 48 17.07 1.10 -12.35
N ILE A 49 18.03 1.61 -11.57
CA ILE A 49 19.43 1.76 -12.00
C ILE A 49 20.05 0.40 -12.33
N MET A 50 19.79 -0.62 -11.51
CA MET A 50 20.33 -1.96 -11.75
C MET A 50 19.70 -2.64 -12.98
N LEU A 51 18.40 -2.42 -13.24
CA LEU A 51 17.72 -2.89 -14.45
C LEU A 51 18.33 -2.25 -15.71
N MET A 52 18.67 -0.96 -15.67
CA MET A 52 19.31 -0.27 -16.79
C MET A 52 20.76 -0.74 -17.05
N ASN A 53 21.44 -1.27 -16.03
CA ASN A 53 22.86 -1.66 -16.10
C ASN A 53 23.10 -3.15 -16.42
N ASN A 54 22.07 -3.95 -16.73
CA ASN A 54 22.19 -5.40 -17.02
C ASN A 54 22.96 -6.19 -15.95
N ASN A 55 22.88 -5.77 -14.68
CA ASN A 55 23.46 -6.55 -13.58
C ASN A 55 22.75 -7.91 -13.45
N SER A 56 23.45 -8.92 -12.91
CA SER A 56 22.90 -10.27 -12.69
C SER A 56 21.54 -10.21 -11.97
N VAL A 57 20.52 -10.83 -12.57
CA VAL A 57 19.13 -10.89 -12.07
C VAL A 57 19.04 -11.42 -10.63
N GLU A 58 19.96 -12.27 -10.20
CA GLU A 58 19.95 -12.89 -8.87
C GLU A 58 20.31 -11.92 -7.74
N SER A 59 21.39 -11.13 -7.90
CA SER A 59 21.77 -10.08 -6.94
C SER A 59 20.69 -9.01 -6.81
N PHE A 60 19.98 -8.74 -7.92
CA PHE A 60 18.85 -7.82 -8.00
C PHE A 60 17.65 -8.29 -7.16
N LEU A 61 17.23 -9.55 -7.33
CA LEU A 61 16.11 -10.13 -6.59
C LEU A 61 16.38 -10.11 -5.08
N PHE A 62 17.60 -10.47 -4.67
CA PHE A 62 17.98 -10.48 -3.26
C PHE A 62 17.85 -9.11 -2.58
N ILE A 63 18.38 -8.03 -3.18
CA ILE A 63 18.31 -6.67 -2.62
C ILE A 63 16.85 -6.20 -2.52
N SER A 64 16.03 -6.51 -3.53
CA SER A 64 14.60 -6.18 -3.53
C SER A 64 13.86 -6.88 -2.39
N TYR A 65 14.07 -8.19 -2.21
CA TYR A 65 13.48 -8.95 -1.11
C TYR A 65 13.94 -8.45 0.26
N ALA A 66 15.25 -8.18 0.43
CA ALA A 66 15.79 -7.66 1.68
C ALA A 66 15.20 -6.29 2.04
N THR A 67 15.13 -5.38 1.06
CA THR A 67 14.56 -4.03 1.27
C THR A 67 13.07 -4.11 1.64
N ASN A 68 12.31 -4.94 0.92
CA ASN A 68 10.89 -5.17 1.22
C ASN A 68 10.70 -5.76 2.62
N PHE A 69 11.52 -6.74 3.02
CA PHE A 69 11.46 -7.32 4.36
C PHE A 69 11.69 -6.27 5.46
N VAL A 70 12.69 -5.40 5.31
CA VAL A 70 12.97 -4.33 6.26
C VAL A 70 11.83 -3.30 6.32
N CYS A 71 11.23 -2.96 5.17
CA CYS A 71 10.06 -2.09 5.11
C CYS A 71 8.86 -2.68 5.87
N VAL A 72 8.57 -3.97 5.66
CA VAL A 72 7.50 -4.68 6.35
C VAL A 72 7.75 -4.72 7.86
N LEU A 73 8.97 -5.04 8.29
CA LEU A 73 9.32 -5.03 9.71
C LEU A 73 9.19 -3.63 10.34
N SER A 74 9.59 -2.59 9.60
CA SER A 74 9.49 -1.20 10.06
C SER A 74 8.04 -0.75 10.22
N LEU A 75 7.16 -1.11 9.28
CA LEU A 75 5.71 -0.87 9.38
C LEU A 75 5.07 -1.66 10.53
N PHE A 76 5.46 -2.92 10.71
CA PHE A 76 5.01 -3.74 11.83
C PHE A 76 5.30 -3.07 13.18
N LEU A 77 6.55 -2.62 13.39
CA LEU A 77 6.95 -1.92 14.62
C LEU A 77 6.24 -0.57 14.76
N THR A 78 6.04 0.14 13.66
CA THR A 78 5.28 1.39 13.64
C THR A 78 3.85 1.17 14.14
N PHE A 79 3.14 0.19 13.59
CA PHE A 79 1.78 -0.12 14.01
C PHE A 79 1.71 -0.63 15.44
N PHE A 80 2.69 -1.41 15.88
CA PHE A 80 2.79 -1.82 17.27
C PHE A 80 2.86 -0.61 18.22
N TYR A 81 3.73 0.37 17.94
CA TYR A 81 3.83 1.57 18.77
C TYR A 81 2.56 2.44 18.73
N LEU A 82 1.96 2.62 17.55
CA LEU A 82 0.71 3.38 17.42
C LEU A 82 -0.45 2.72 18.15
N CYS A 83 -0.57 1.39 18.10
CA CYS A 83 -1.62 0.65 18.79
C CYS A 83 -1.44 0.69 20.30
N LYS A 84 -0.19 0.63 20.78
CA LYS A 84 0.11 0.76 22.20
C LYS A 84 -0.30 2.13 22.74
N LEU A 85 -0.09 3.20 21.97
CA LEU A 85 -0.43 4.57 22.36
C LEU A 85 -1.92 4.91 22.20
N SER A 86 -2.56 4.44 21.13
CA SER A 86 -3.99 4.67 20.87
C SER A 86 -4.91 3.76 21.69
N LEU A 87 -4.35 2.76 22.39
CA LEU A 87 -5.08 1.69 23.10
C LEU A 87 -6.04 0.92 22.17
N ARG A 88 -5.70 0.79 20.89
CA ARG A 88 -6.51 0.14 19.86
C ARG A 88 -5.72 -0.94 19.14
N LYS A 89 -6.06 -2.22 19.37
CA LYS A 89 -5.40 -3.34 18.68
C LYS A 89 -5.90 -3.54 17.25
N ILE A 90 -7.03 -2.93 16.86
CA ILE A 90 -7.65 -3.16 15.56
C ILE A 90 -6.72 -2.81 14.39
N LEU A 91 -5.97 -1.72 14.49
CA LEU A 91 -5.01 -1.31 13.47
C LEU A 91 -3.91 -2.37 13.27
N PHE A 92 -3.36 -2.91 14.37
CA PHE A 92 -2.35 -3.96 14.32
C PHE A 92 -2.92 -5.29 13.81
N LYS A 93 -4.14 -5.66 14.23
CA LYS A 93 -4.84 -6.85 13.72
C LYS A 93 -5.07 -6.75 12.21
N LEU A 94 -5.53 -5.60 11.72
CA LEU A 94 -5.72 -5.37 10.28
C LEU A 94 -4.40 -5.52 9.52
N TYR A 95 -3.30 -4.98 10.05
CA TYR A 95 -1.99 -5.12 9.43
C TYR A 95 -1.48 -6.58 9.42
N ILE A 96 -1.67 -7.34 10.51
CA ILE A 96 -1.32 -8.77 10.55
C ILE A 96 -2.11 -9.55 9.49
N VAL A 97 -3.39 -9.22 9.27
CA VAL A 97 -4.21 -9.88 8.24
C VAL A 97 -3.66 -9.58 6.85
N VAL A 98 -3.33 -8.32 6.53
CA VAL A 98 -2.69 -7.95 5.26
C VAL A 98 -1.38 -8.72 5.06
N PHE A 99 -0.54 -8.76 6.10
CA PHE A 99 0.71 -9.50 6.06
C PHE A 99 0.50 -11.00 5.82
N GLY A 100 -0.48 -11.61 6.50
CA GLY A 100 -0.83 -13.01 6.31
C GLY A 100 -1.31 -13.33 4.90
N ILE A 101 -2.16 -12.47 4.31
CA ILE A 101 -2.63 -12.62 2.92
C ILE A 101 -1.46 -12.52 1.95
N SER A 102 -0.60 -11.51 2.11
CA SER A 102 0.60 -11.31 1.29
C SER A 102 1.56 -12.51 1.38
N PHE A 103 1.74 -13.05 2.59
CA PHE A 103 2.57 -14.23 2.82
C PHE A 103 2.02 -15.48 2.14
N VAL A 104 0.71 -15.74 2.28
CA VAL A 104 0.05 -16.87 1.61
C VAL A 104 0.16 -16.74 0.09
N ALA A 105 -0.04 -15.53 -0.47
CA ALA A 105 0.13 -15.26 -1.89
C ALA A 105 1.54 -15.63 -2.39
N SER A 106 2.57 -15.19 -1.65
CA SER A 106 3.97 -15.47 -1.98
C SER A 106 4.32 -16.95 -1.88
N VAL A 107 3.82 -17.64 -0.85
CA VAL A 107 4.02 -19.09 -0.66
C VAL A 107 3.33 -19.88 -1.77
N LEU A 108 2.10 -19.50 -2.16
CA LEU A 108 1.39 -20.13 -3.27
C LEU A 108 2.13 -19.93 -4.60
N GLY A 109 2.62 -18.72 -4.88
CA GLY A 109 3.44 -18.46 -6.07
C GLY A 109 4.67 -19.35 -6.10
N TRP A 110 5.38 -19.47 -4.98
CA TRP A 110 6.54 -20.34 -4.85
C TRP A 110 6.21 -21.83 -5.06
N PHE A 111 5.16 -22.36 -4.42
CA PHE A 111 4.75 -23.76 -4.60
C PHE A 111 4.32 -24.09 -6.02
N LEU A 112 3.73 -23.14 -6.73
CA LEU A 112 3.30 -23.30 -8.11
C LEU A 112 4.43 -23.07 -9.12
N GLY A 113 5.64 -22.72 -8.67
CA GLY A 113 6.77 -22.38 -9.54
C GLY A 113 6.53 -21.10 -10.35
N ILE A 114 5.60 -20.24 -9.89
CA ILE A 114 5.23 -18.98 -10.53
C ILE A 114 5.98 -17.88 -9.80
N ASP A 115 7.16 -17.53 -10.31
CA ASP A 115 7.87 -16.33 -9.92
C ASP A 115 8.08 -15.43 -11.14
N THR A 116 8.49 -14.18 -10.90
CA THR A 116 8.67 -13.19 -11.97
C THR A 116 9.71 -13.64 -13.00
N LYS A 117 10.66 -14.50 -12.61
CA LYS A 117 11.71 -15.04 -13.48
C LYS A 117 11.15 -16.14 -14.38
N SER A 118 10.35 -17.06 -13.84
CA SER A 118 9.74 -18.16 -14.56
C SER A 118 8.72 -17.67 -15.59
N ILE A 119 7.97 -16.62 -15.27
CA ILE A 119 7.06 -15.95 -16.23
C ILE A 119 7.84 -15.30 -17.38
N LEU A 120 9.00 -14.69 -17.10
CA LEU A 120 9.82 -14.03 -18.11
C LEU A 120 10.53 -15.03 -19.03
N GLU A 121 11.04 -16.12 -18.46
CA GLU A 121 11.84 -17.13 -19.17
C GLU A 121 10.97 -18.15 -19.92
N ASN A 122 9.75 -18.41 -19.45
CA ASN A 122 8.83 -19.37 -20.05
C ASN A 122 7.42 -18.77 -20.21
N PRO A 123 7.18 -18.00 -21.29
CA PRO A 123 5.89 -17.33 -21.51
C PRO A 123 4.72 -18.33 -21.62
N GLU A 124 4.97 -19.60 -21.95
CA GLU A 124 3.95 -20.65 -21.98
C GLU A 124 3.32 -20.93 -20.60
N ILE A 125 4.05 -20.68 -19.50
CA ILE A 125 3.53 -20.81 -18.12
C ILE A 125 2.30 -19.91 -17.94
N SER A 126 2.28 -18.74 -18.58
CA SER A 126 1.15 -17.80 -18.51
C SER A 126 -0.16 -18.34 -19.10
N SER A 127 -0.07 -19.37 -19.96
CA SER A 127 -1.23 -20.04 -20.55
C SER A 127 -1.71 -21.27 -19.78
N SER A 128 -0.97 -21.69 -18.74
CA SER A 128 -1.31 -22.88 -17.95
C SER A 128 -2.52 -22.66 -17.05
N SER A 129 -3.29 -23.74 -16.80
CA SER A 129 -4.42 -23.72 -15.87
C SER A 129 -3.99 -23.36 -14.44
N SER A 130 -2.79 -23.78 -14.02
CA SER A 130 -2.21 -23.45 -12.72
C SER A 130 -1.95 -21.94 -12.58
N PHE A 131 -1.46 -21.29 -13.64
CA PHE A 131 -1.27 -19.85 -13.67
C PHE A 131 -2.61 -19.10 -13.65
N GLN A 132 -3.63 -19.57 -14.37
CA GLN A 132 -4.96 -18.97 -14.33
C GLN A 132 -5.60 -19.05 -12.93
N ILE A 133 -5.48 -20.19 -12.26
CA ILE A 133 -5.95 -20.37 -10.87
C ILE A 133 -5.19 -19.43 -9.93
N TYR A 134 -3.86 -19.35 -10.06
CA TYR A 134 -3.04 -18.42 -9.29
C TYR A 134 -3.47 -16.96 -9.49
N MET A 135 -3.65 -16.52 -10.74
CA MET A 135 -4.09 -15.16 -11.07
C MET A 135 -5.48 -14.85 -10.52
N PHE A 136 -6.41 -15.81 -10.55
CA PHE A 136 -7.73 -15.66 -9.96
C PHE A 136 -7.64 -15.47 -8.43
N LEU A 137 -6.81 -16.27 -7.76
CA LEU A 137 -6.57 -16.14 -6.31
C LEU A 137 -5.92 -14.80 -5.96
N VAL A 138 -4.91 -14.37 -6.72
CA VAL A 138 -4.25 -13.07 -6.56
C VAL A 138 -5.25 -11.92 -6.73
N LEU A 139 -6.18 -12.01 -7.69
CA LEU A 139 -7.23 -11.01 -7.88
C LEU A 139 -8.15 -10.91 -6.65
N ILE A 140 -8.58 -12.05 -6.08
CA ILE A 140 -9.38 -12.07 -4.85
C ILE A 140 -8.61 -11.44 -3.70
N MET A 141 -7.34 -11.82 -3.52
CA MET A 141 -6.47 -11.27 -2.47
C MET A 141 -6.31 -9.75 -2.62
N LEU A 142 -6.14 -9.25 -3.84
CA LEU A 142 -6.02 -7.82 -4.14
C LEU A 142 -7.28 -7.04 -3.73
N VAL A 143 -8.47 -7.58 -3.95
CA VAL A 143 -9.73 -6.97 -3.48
C VAL A 143 -9.79 -6.91 -1.96
N ILE A 144 -9.35 -7.96 -1.28
CA ILE A 144 -9.32 -8.00 0.19
C ILE A 144 -8.33 -6.95 0.73
N ASP A 145 -7.12 -6.90 0.16
CA ASP A 145 -6.09 -5.92 0.54
C ASP A 145 -6.57 -4.48 0.32
N TYR A 146 -7.32 -4.23 -0.75
CA TYR A 146 -7.94 -2.93 -1.03
C TYR A 146 -8.87 -2.47 0.11
N VAL A 147 -9.74 -3.37 0.60
CA VAL A 147 -10.64 -3.11 1.73
C VAL A 147 -9.85 -2.92 3.03
N LEU A 148 -8.82 -3.73 3.26
CA LEU A 148 -8.00 -3.66 4.46
C LEU A 148 -7.20 -2.35 4.51
N MET A 149 -6.59 -1.93 3.40
CA MET A 149 -5.86 -0.67 3.29
C MET A 149 -6.76 0.53 3.57
N PHE A 150 -8.00 0.51 3.07
CA PHE A 150 -8.99 1.53 3.41
C PHE A 150 -9.27 1.58 4.92
N LYS A 151 -9.52 0.43 5.56
CA LYS A 151 -9.76 0.35 7.01
C LYS A 151 -8.56 0.81 7.83
N ILE A 152 -7.35 0.45 7.43
CA ILE A 152 -6.10 0.88 8.07
C ILE A 152 -5.96 2.40 8.00
N ALA A 153 -6.12 2.99 6.82
CA ALA A 153 -6.01 4.44 6.64
C ALA A 153 -7.09 5.21 7.41
N LYS A 154 -8.30 4.66 7.48
CA LYS A 154 -9.41 5.19 8.28
C LYS A 154 -9.09 5.19 9.78
N GLU A 155 -8.56 4.09 10.31
CA GLU A 155 -8.13 4.01 11.72
C GLU A 155 -6.96 4.95 12.01
N GLN A 156 -5.99 5.06 11.11
CA GLN A 156 -4.88 6.00 11.27
C GLN A 156 -5.34 7.46 11.27
N SER A 157 -6.21 7.85 10.34
CA SER A 157 -6.79 9.20 10.31
C SER A 157 -7.53 9.54 11.59
N PHE A 158 -8.24 8.56 12.17
CA PHE A 158 -8.94 8.72 13.42
C PHE A 158 -7.99 8.91 14.60
N ILE A 159 -7.06 7.99 14.84
CA ILE A 159 -6.18 8.04 16.03
C ILE A 159 -5.11 9.13 15.95
N LEU A 160 -4.59 9.44 14.76
CA LEU A 160 -3.58 10.48 14.56
C LEU A 160 -4.20 11.85 14.31
N HIS A 161 -5.53 11.91 14.16
CA HIS A 161 -6.27 13.12 13.82
C HIS A 161 -5.67 13.86 12.60
N GLN A 162 -5.43 13.11 11.52
CA GLN A 162 -4.86 13.63 10.28
C GLN A 162 -5.62 13.08 9.08
N GLU A 163 -6.29 13.97 8.34
CA GLU A 163 -7.12 13.62 7.18
C GLU A 163 -6.32 13.06 5.99
N GLY A 164 -5.03 13.40 5.91
CA GLY A 164 -4.18 13.04 4.78
C GLY A 164 -4.00 11.53 4.59
N PHE A 165 -4.10 10.72 5.65
CA PHE A 165 -4.04 9.26 5.55
C PHE A 165 -5.23 8.71 4.77
N LEU A 166 -6.46 8.97 5.22
CA LEU A 166 -7.68 8.51 4.56
C LEU A 166 -7.89 9.17 3.20
N LYS A 167 -7.58 10.46 3.05
CA LYS A 167 -7.66 11.17 1.77
C LYS A 167 -6.68 10.60 0.75
N GLY A 168 -5.42 10.40 1.15
CA GLY A 168 -4.40 9.78 0.32
C GLY A 168 -4.79 8.36 -0.09
N ALA A 169 -5.23 7.54 0.87
CA ALA A 169 -5.70 6.19 0.60
C ALA A 169 -6.88 6.17 -0.39
N LYS A 170 -7.90 7.02 -0.21
CA LYS A 170 -9.02 7.11 -1.18
C LYS A 170 -8.53 7.40 -2.60
N ILE A 171 -7.57 8.34 -2.77
CA ILE A 171 -7.01 8.68 -4.08
C ILE A 171 -6.26 7.48 -4.67
N ILE A 172 -5.37 6.85 -3.89
CA ILE A 172 -4.60 5.67 -4.32
C ILE A 172 -5.53 4.55 -4.77
N LEU A 173 -6.51 4.24 -3.93
CA LEU A 173 -7.50 3.20 -4.17
C LEU A 173 -8.26 3.48 -5.48
N TRP A 174 -8.88 4.66 -5.62
CA TRP A 174 -9.58 5.03 -6.86
C TRP A 174 -8.67 4.98 -8.09
N SER A 175 -7.42 5.39 -7.96
CA SER A 175 -6.44 5.36 -9.04
C SER A 175 -6.13 3.93 -9.48
N PHE A 176 -5.96 3.00 -8.53
CA PHE A 176 -5.78 1.57 -8.84
C PHE A 176 -7.02 0.96 -9.51
N ALA A 177 -8.23 1.30 -9.08
CA ALA A 177 -9.45 0.82 -9.71
C ALA A 177 -9.56 1.31 -11.18
N VAL A 178 -9.28 2.59 -11.43
CA VAL A 178 -9.24 3.16 -12.79
C VAL A 178 -8.14 2.51 -13.62
N MET A 179 -6.95 2.27 -13.03
CA MET A 179 -5.84 1.62 -13.71
C MET A 179 -6.16 0.17 -14.10
N GLY A 180 -6.86 -0.58 -13.25
CA GLY A 180 -7.32 -1.93 -13.58
C GLY A 180 -8.29 -1.94 -14.78
N LEU A 181 -9.25 -1.00 -14.80
CA LEU A 181 -10.17 -0.84 -15.93
C LEU A 181 -9.46 -0.44 -17.22
N SER A 182 -8.49 0.46 -17.15
CA SER A 182 -7.76 0.91 -18.35
C SER A 182 -6.81 -0.15 -18.90
N VAL A 183 -6.25 -1.01 -18.05
CA VAL A 183 -5.50 -2.20 -18.50
C VAL A 183 -6.39 -3.16 -19.28
N PHE A 184 -7.64 -3.38 -18.85
CA PHE A 184 -8.60 -4.18 -19.62
C PHE A 184 -8.90 -3.54 -20.99
N LEU A 185 -9.10 -2.22 -21.05
CA LEU A 185 -9.29 -1.50 -22.30
C LEU A 185 -8.07 -1.56 -23.22
N LEU A 186 -6.86 -1.56 -22.67
CA LEU A 186 -5.62 -1.77 -23.44
C LEU A 186 -5.62 -3.15 -24.09
N PHE A 187 -5.91 -4.21 -23.34
CA PHE A 187 -5.99 -5.57 -23.90
C PHE A 187 -7.04 -5.68 -24.99
N TRP A 188 -8.21 -5.06 -24.79
CA TRP A 188 -9.25 -5.01 -25.80
C TRP A 188 -8.81 -4.24 -27.05
N GLY A 189 -8.18 -3.07 -26.89
CA GLY A 189 -7.65 -2.25 -27.98
C GLY A 189 -6.62 -2.99 -28.82
N LEU A 190 -5.72 -3.73 -28.18
CA LEU A 190 -4.74 -4.58 -28.83
C LEU A 190 -5.40 -5.73 -29.59
N ALA A 191 -6.33 -6.46 -28.96
CA ALA A 191 -7.04 -7.57 -29.58
C ALA A 191 -7.90 -7.15 -30.78
N SER A 192 -8.45 -5.93 -30.74
CA SER A 192 -9.25 -5.36 -31.82
C SER A 192 -8.42 -4.57 -32.85
N ALA A 193 -7.08 -4.55 -32.72
CA ALA A 193 -6.16 -3.77 -33.55
C ALA A 193 -6.54 -2.28 -33.68
N SER A 194 -7.18 -1.72 -32.64
CA SER A 194 -7.68 -0.35 -32.63
C SER A 194 -6.68 0.59 -31.94
N ASN A 195 -5.90 1.32 -32.74
CA ASN A 195 -4.94 2.30 -32.23
C ASN A 195 -5.61 3.40 -31.39
N GLY A 196 -6.85 3.79 -31.70
CA GLY A 196 -7.59 4.81 -30.95
C GLY A 196 -7.93 4.37 -29.52
N ILE A 197 -8.42 3.13 -29.36
CA ILE A 197 -8.73 2.56 -28.04
C ILE A 197 -7.45 2.41 -27.22
N THR A 198 -6.39 1.90 -27.84
CA THR A 198 -5.08 1.72 -27.19
C THR A 198 -4.49 3.06 -26.70
N LEU A 199 -4.59 4.13 -27.52
CA LEU A 199 -4.11 5.46 -27.15
C LEU A 199 -4.93 6.09 -26.01
N ILE A 200 -6.26 5.99 -26.05
CA ILE A 200 -7.11 6.50 -24.96
C ILE A 200 -6.79 5.76 -23.66
N ALA A 201 -6.69 4.43 -23.72
CA ALA A 201 -6.42 3.61 -22.55
C ALA A 201 -5.03 3.89 -21.95
N SER A 202 -4.00 4.10 -22.77
CA SER A 202 -2.66 4.46 -22.28
C SER A 202 -2.62 5.84 -21.60
N VAL A 203 -3.34 6.84 -22.15
CA VAL A 203 -3.49 8.15 -21.50
C VAL A 203 -4.18 8.02 -20.14
N ILE A 204 -5.22 7.18 -20.03
CA ILE A 204 -5.89 6.93 -18.74
C ILE A 204 -4.94 6.25 -17.74
N VAL A 205 -4.13 5.29 -18.17
CA VAL A 205 -3.09 4.66 -17.30
C VAL A 205 -2.11 5.70 -16.77
N ILE A 206 -1.64 6.63 -17.62
CA ILE A 206 -0.73 7.70 -17.20
C ILE A 206 -1.42 8.61 -16.18
N ALA A 207 -2.64 9.04 -16.44
CA ALA A 207 -3.42 9.88 -15.53
C ALA A 207 -3.66 9.20 -14.17
N ALA A 208 -4.03 7.92 -14.18
CA ALA A 208 -4.20 7.12 -12.97
C ALA A 208 -2.88 6.97 -12.20
N SER A 209 -1.76 6.78 -12.89
CA SER A 209 -0.42 6.71 -12.27
C SER A 209 -0.05 8.01 -11.56
N ILE A 210 -0.32 9.16 -12.20
CA ILE A 210 -0.13 10.48 -11.58
C ILE A 210 -1.02 10.62 -10.35
N ALA A 211 -2.29 10.20 -10.42
CA ALA A 211 -3.19 10.27 -9.29
C ALA A 211 -2.72 9.38 -8.12
N THR A 212 -2.18 8.19 -8.38
CA THR A 212 -1.54 7.35 -7.36
C THR A 212 -0.38 8.08 -6.69
N LEU A 213 0.49 8.74 -7.46
CA LEU A 213 1.59 9.55 -6.91
C LEU A 213 1.09 10.69 -6.02
N VAL A 214 0.03 11.37 -6.43
CA VAL A 214 -0.63 12.41 -5.62
C VAL A 214 -1.15 11.82 -4.31
N GLY A 215 -1.80 10.66 -4.35
CA GLY A 215 -2.27 9.96 -3.15
C GLY A 215 -1.13 9.56 -2.20
N CYS A 216 -0.01 9.06 -2.74
CA CYS A 216 1.20 8.79 -1.96
C CYS A 216 1.77 10.07 -1.32
N ALA A 217 1.77 11.20 -2.05
CA ALA A 217 2.22 12.48 -1.51
C ALA A 217 1.34 12.95 -0.34
N TYR A 218 0.00 12.81 -0.43
CA TYR A 218 -0.90 13.09 0.69
C TYR A 218 -0.60 12.23 1.92
N TYR A 219 -0.32 10.95 1.73
CA TYR A 219 0.05 10.04 2.81
C TYR A 219 1.38 10.44 3.45
N LEU A 220 2.39 10.81 2.65
CA LEU A 220 3.68 11.31 3.12
C LEU A 220 3.53 12.62 3.92
N ILE A 221 2.73 13.57 3.42
CA ILE A 221 2.42 14.82 4.13
C ILE A 221 1.75 14.51 5.47
N ALA A 222 0.84 13.54 5.52
CA ALA A 222 0.18 13.12 6.75
C ALA A 222 1.19 12.58 7.79
N VAL A 223 2.17 11.78 7.35
CA VAL A 223 3.27 11.29 8.20
C VAL A 223 4.08 12.46 8.77
N PHE A 224 4.46 13.44 7.95
CA PHE A 224 5.19 14.61 8.43
C PHE A 224 4.38 15.45 9.42
N LYS A 225 3.05 15.51 9.24
CA LYS A 225 2.12 16.21 10.13
C LYS A 225 1.71 15.42 11.38
N ILE A 226 2.21 14.20 11.60
CA ILE A 226 2.01 13.48 12.87
C ILE A 226 2.62 14.33 13.99
N ASN A 227 1.75 14.91 14.81
CA ASN A 227 2.10 15.72 15.99
C ASN A 227 1.43 15.21 17.26
N LEU A 228 0.38 14.40 17.14
CA LEU A 228 -0.35 13.85 18.27
C LEU A 228 -0.90 12.47 17.94
N ILE A 229 -1.30 11.75 18.99
CA ILE A 229 -2.12 10.55 18.90
C ILE A 229 -3.13 10.54 20.05
N ILE A 230 -4.37 10.15 19.74
CA ILE A 230 -5.48 10.13 20.68
C ILE A 230 -5.72 8.70 21.16
N ALA A 231 -5.83 8.52 22.48
CA ALA A 231 -5.97 7.24 23.15
C ALA A 231 -7.42 6.75 23.25
N TYR A 232 -8.14 6.72 22.12
CA TYR A 232 -9.59 6.41 22.07
C TYR A 232 -10.00 5.07 22.71
N GLY A 233 -9.07 4.14 22.96
CA GLY A 233 -9.42 2.82 23.48
C GLY A 233 -10.19 1.96 22.47
N GLU A 234 -10.35 0.66 22.77
CA GLU A 234 -11.02 -0.29 21.85
C GLU A 234 -12.54 -0.09 21.76
N GLN A 235 -13.16 0.48 22.80
CA GLN A 235 -14.62 0.61 22.88
C GLN A 235 -15.16 1.80 22.10
N THR A 236 -14.33 2.79 21.78
CA THR A 236 -14.79 3.98 21.04
C THR A 236 -14.95 3.63 19.56
N PRO A 237 -16.16 3.76 18.97
CA PRO A 237 -16.35 3.50 17.55
C PRO A 237 -15.63 4.56 16.71
N ASN A 238 -15.10 4.16 15.55
CA ASN A 238 -14.52 5.10 14.59
C ASN A 238 -15.64 5.67 13.69
N PRO A 239 -15.95 6.98 13.77
CA PRO A 239 -17.06 7.59 13.07
C PRO A 239 -16.76 7.93 11.59
N LEU A 240 -15.51 7.73 11.13
CA LEU A 240 -15.08 8.03 9.75
C LEU A 240 -15.61 7.04 8.71
#